data_AF-A0A521NCT8-F1
#
_entry.id   AF-A0A521NCT8-F1
#
_cell.length_a   1.000
_cell.length_b   1.000
_cell.length_c   1.000
_cell.angle_alpha   90.00
_cell.angle_beta   90.00
_cell.angle_gamma   90.00
#
_symmetry.space_group_name_H-M   'P 1'
#
loop_
_entity.id
_entity.type
_entity.pdbx_description
1 polymer ?
#
loop_
_entity_poly.entity_id
_entity_poly.type
_entity_poly.pdbx_seq_one_letter_code
_entity_poly.pdbx_strand_id
1 'polypeptide(L)'
;MPDLDLSSISAAAGPLQTWVLPALLGLGLASATGLRTFLPLLMLALAAKFGLFGVRLIDQMDWLVSWPAIAALATATTAEFLGDKVPAIDHGLNAIGYVTRPAAGAIAAGSVFWNVDPAAAAIAGLIVGAPAALAFNAAQTGVRVGSTATTGGLGNPLVSLVEDVLAFVTVIIAFLAPILIPIVLVILAVIVFRLARRIRDRGERLRPA
;
A
#
# COMPACT_ATOMS: atom_id res chain seq x y z
N MET A 1 37.14 -19.53 20.38
CA MET A 1 35.91 -18.92 19.83
C MET A 1 36.30 -18.33 18.48
N PRO A 2 35.59 -18.59 17.37
CA PRO A 2 35.89 -17.90 16.12
C PRO A 2 35.62 -16.41 16.35
N ASP A 3 36.59 -15.56 16.05
CA ASP A 3 36.40 -14.11 16.06
C ASP A 3 35.32 -13.79 15.03
N LEU A 4 34.13 -13.43 15.51
CA LEU A 4 33.06 -12.94 14.66
C LEU A 4 33.57 -11.65 14.02
N ASP A 5 33.85 -11.69 12.72
CA ASP A 5 34.36 -10.54 11.98
C ASP A 5 33.27 -9.46 11.86
N LEU A 6 33.25 -8.57 12.86
CA LEU A 6 32.30 -7.45 12.96
C LEU A 6 32.41 -6.48 11.77
N SER A 7 33.54 -6.48 11.05
CA SER A 7 33.73 -5.65 9.87
C SER A 7 32.87 -6.14 8.69
N SER A 8 32.78 -7.46 8.50
CA SER A 8 31.92 -8.08 7.47
C SER A 8 30.43 -7.85 7.72
N ILE A 9 30.00 -7.86 8.98
CA ILE A 9 28.61 -7.57 9.39
C ILE A 9 28.27 -6.10 9.12
N SER A 10 29.21 -5.19 9.38
CA SER A 10 29.04 -3.75 9.12
C SER A 10 28.94 -3.43 7.62
N ALA A 11 29.69 -4.15 6.78
CA ALA A 11 29.68 -3.96 5.32
C ALA A 11 28.33 -4.38 4.70
N ALA A 12 27.71 -5.45 5.20
CA ALA A 12 26.40 -5.89 4.74
C ALA A 12 25.24 -5.02 5.25
N ALA A 13 25.41 -4.36 6.40
CA ALA A 13 24.40 -3.47 6.99
C ALA A 13 24.12 -2.23 6.14
N GLY A 14 25.13 -1.71 5.42
CA GLY A 14 24.99 -0.54 4.54
C GLY A 14 23.94 -0.73 3.45
N PRO A 15 24.13 -1.67 2.50
CA PRO A 15 23.16 -1.92 1.42
C PRO A 15 21.77 -2.31 1.94
N LEU A 16 21.70 -3.05 3.06
CA LEU A 16 20.44 -3.43 3.67
C LEU A 16 19.65 -2.23 4.17
N GLN A 17 20.30 -1.28 4.83
CA GLN A 17 19.67 -0.05 5.33
C GLN A 17 19.35 0.96 4.22
N THR A 18 20.19 1.04 3.18
CA THR A 18 20.02 2.02 2.10
C THR A 18 18.99 1.58 1.06
N TRP A 19 18.94 0.28 0.72
CA TRP A 19 18.11 -0.21 -0.38
C TRP A 19 17.03 -1.18 0.07
N VAL A 20 17.39 -2.20 0.87
CA VAL A 20 16.47 -3.30 1.16
C VAL A 20 15.35 -2.86 2.09
N LEU A 21 15.67 -2.28 3.25
CA LEU A 21 14.65 -1.86 4.21
C LEU A 21 13.72 -0.77 3.65
N PRO A 22 14.21 0.29 2.99
CA PRO A 22 13.34 1.27 2.32
C PRO A 22 12.48 0.66 1.22
N ALA A 23 13.02 -0.27 0.41
CA ALA A 23 12.23 -0.94 -0.62
C ALA A 23 11.09 -1.76 -0.01
N LEU A 24 11.35 -2.48 1.09
CA LEU A 24 10.33 -3.29 1.77
C LEU A 24 9.28 -2.42 2.48
N LEU A 25 9.71 -1.34 3.13
CA LEU A 25 8.81 -0.34 3.72
C LEU A 25 7.95 0.32 2.64
N GLY A 26 8.58 0.80 1.57
CA GLY A 26 7.92 1.43 0.44
C GLY A 26 6.94 0.48 -0.27
N LEU A 27 7.31 -0.80 -0.42
CA LEU A 27 6.44 -1.84 -0.96
C LEU A 27 5.21 -2.06 -0.07
N GLY A 28 5.37 -2.06 1.25
CA GLY A 28 4.26 -2.18 2.20
C GLY A 28 3.31 -0.99 2.14
N LEU A 29 3.87 0.22 2.15
CA LEU A 29 3.12 1.47 1.99
C LEU A 29 2.36 1.50 0.66
N ALA A 30 3.02 1.17 -0.45
CA ALA A 30 2.40 1.17 -1.77
C ALA A 30 1.34 0.07 -1.95
N SER A 31 1.55 -1.10 -1.35
CA SER A 31 0.53 -2.15 -1.34
C SER A 31 -0.72 -1.68 -0.59
N ALA A 32 -0.53 -0.97 0.53
CA ALA A 32 -1.63 -0.34 1.26
C ALA A 32 -2.26 0.81 0.46
N THR A 33 -1.51 1.60 -0.33
CA THR A 33 -2.09 2.67 -1.16
C THR A 33 -3.01 2.12 -2.25
N GLY A 34 -2.72 0.90 -2.73
CA GLY A 34 -3.61 0.18 -3.64
C GLY A 34 -4.96 -0.17 -3.03
N LEU A 35 -5.07 -0.29 -1.70
CA LEU A 35 -6.32 -0.52 -0.98
C LEU A 35 -7.00 0.80 -0.58
N ARG A 36 -6.20 1.78 -0.14
CA ARG A 36 -6.63 3.12 0.29
C ARG A 36 -5.63 4.17 -0.13
N THR A 37 -6.05 5.10 -0.98
CA THR A 37 -5.18 6.08 -1.63
C THR A 37 -4.48 6.98 -0.61
N PHE A 38 -5.24 7.54 0.34
CA PHE A 38 -4.75 8.64 1.18
C PHE A 38 -4.31 8.19 2.57
N LEU A 39 -4.94 7.15 3.12
CA LEU A 39 -4.65 6.66 4.47
C LEU A 39 -3.15 6.33 4.69
N PRO A 40 -2.47 5.58 3.80
CA PRO A 40 -1.04 5.25 3.99
C PRO A 40 -0.14 6.47 3.89
N LEU A 41 -0.46 7.44 3.03
CA LEU A 41 0.29 8.71 2.94
C LEU A 41 0.09 9.56 4.20
N LEU A 42 -1.14 9.62 4.74
CA LEU A 42 -1.40 10.28 6.01
C LEU A 42 -0.59 9.64 7.15
N MET A 43 -0.61 8.30 7.22
CA MET A 43 0.14 7.56 8.24
C MET A 43 1.66 7.76 8.08
N LEU A 44 2.18 7.76 6.85
CA LEU A 44 3.58 8.07 6.54
C LEU A 44 3.96 9.48 6.99
N ALA A 45 3.15 10.48 6.63
CA ALA A 45 3.36 11.87 7.00
C ALA A 45 3.37 12.05 8.53
N LEU A 46 2.41 11.44 9.25
CA LEU A 46 2.34 11.49 10.71
C LEU A 46 3.52 10.74 11.36
N ALA A 47 3.89 9.57 10.85
CA ALA A 47 5.03 8.83 11.36
C ALA A 47 6.33 9.63 11.24
N ALA A 48 6.58 10.25 10.07
CA ALA A 48 7.73 11.12 9.86
C ALA A 48 7.64 12.41 10.72
N LYS A 49 6.47 13.05 10.80
CA LYS A 49 6.24 14.29 11.58
C LYS A 49 6.62 14.14 13.05
N PHE A 50 6.26 13.00 13.64
CA PHE A 50 6.45 12.74 15.06
C PHE A 50 7.65 11.82 15.37
N GLY A 51 8.46 11.47 14.36
CA GLY A 51 9.64 10.61 14.52
C GLY A 51 9.29 9.19 14.98
N LEU A 52 8.12 8.68 14.61
CA LEU A 52 7.64 7.36 15.01
C LEU A 52 8.30 6.25 14.17
N PHE A 53 8.55 5.11 14.82
CA PHE A 53 9.03 3.88 14.18
C PHE A 53 10.34 4.01 13.37
N GLY A 54 11.11 5.09 13.57
CA GLY A 54 12.31 5.36 12.79
C GLY A 54 12.05 5.77 11.34
N VAL A 55 10.81 6.13 10.99
CA VAL A 55 10.44 6.57 9.64
C VAL A 55 11.05 7.93 9.35
N ARG A 56 11.74 8.04 8.22
CA ARG A 56 12.36 9.26 7.70
C ARG A 56 11.99 9.44 6.24
N LEU A 57 11.83 10.68 5.82
CA LEU A 57 11.61 11.04 4.44
C LEU A 57 12.91 11.56 3.82
N ILE A 58 13.03 11.43 2.51
CA ILE A 58 14.01 12.20 1.74
C ILE A 58 13.63 13.69 1.74
N ASP A 59 14.62 14.58 1.76
CA ASP A 59 14.44 16.04 1.86
C ASP A 59 13.42 16.60 0.85
N GLN A 60 13.37 16.07 -0.38
CA GLN A 60 12.42 16.53 -1.41
C GLN A 60 10.96 16.23 -1.05
N MET A 61 10.72 15.35 -0.08
CA MET A 61 9.40 14.94 0.40
C MET A 61 9.04 15.53 1.78
N ASP A 62 9.85 16.44 2.32
CA ASP A 62 9.60 17.11 3.61
C ASP A 62 8.28 17.92 3.62
N TRP A 63 7.78 18.32 2.46
CA TRP A 63 6.48 18.98 2.38
C TRP A 63 5.33 18.11 2.92
N LEU A 64 5.46 16.76 2.91
CA LEU A 64 4.48 15.82 3.46
C LEU A 64 4.29 15.99 4.97
N VAL A 65 5.32 16.42 5.71
CA VAL A 65 5.22 16.63 7.17
C VAL A 65 4.69 18.03 7.53
N SER A 66 4.35 18.86 6.55
CA SER A 66 3.73 20.15 6.81
C SER A 66 2.28 19.99 7.30
N TRP A 67 1.84 20.87 8.21
CA TRP A 67 0.45 20.84 8.70
C TRP A 67 -0.59 20.98 7.57
N PRO A 68 -0.39 21.82 6.54
CA PRO A 68 -1.28 21.86 5.38
C PRO A 68 -1.37 20.52 4.64
N ALA A 69 -0.25 19.84 4.39
CA ALA A 69 -0.26 18.54 3.72
C ALA A 69 -0.95 17.46 4.58
N ILE A 70 -0.67 17.42 5.89
CA ILE A 70 -1.32 16.50 6.83
C ILE A 70 -2.83 16.76 6.89
N ALA A 71 -3.26 18.03 6.95
CA ALA A 71 -4.68 18.37 6.97
C ALA A 71 -5.38 17.99 5.65
N ALA A 72 -4.72 18.20 4.50
CA ALA A 72 -5.24 17.78 3.21
C ALA A 72 -5.37 16.24 3.12
N LEU A 73 -4.33 15.50 3.54
CA LEU A 73 -4.35 14.03 3.58
C LEU A 73 -5.39 13.49 4.57
N ALA A 74 -5.58 14.13 5.72
CA ALA A 74 -6.60 13.75 6.70
C ALA A 74 -8.02 13.97 6.15
N THR A 75 -8.24 15.11 5.49
CA THR A 75 -9.51 15.41 4.81
C THR A 75 -9.78 14.40 3.70
N ALA A 76 -8.79 14.15 2.83
CA ALA A 76 -8.90 13.20 1.73
C ALA A 76 -9.12 11.77 2.22
N THR A 77 -8.44 11.35 3.29
CA THR A 77 -8.65 10.04 3.93
C THR A 77 -10.07 9.92 4.50
N THR A 78 -10.57 10.97 5.15
CA THR A 78 -11.95 10.98 5.69
C THR A 78 -12.98 10.92 4.56
N ALA A 79 -12.77 11.68 3.49
CA ALA A 79 -13.64 11.66 2.32
C ALA A 79 -13.62 10.29 1.61
N GLU A 80 -12.44 9.69 1.44
CA GLU A 80 -12.28 8.33 0.87
C GLU A 80 -12.98 7.28 1.75
N PHE A 81 -12.80 7.34 3.07
CA PHE A 81 -13.44 6.41 4.01
C PHE A 81 -14.98 6.51 3.97
N LEU A 82 -15.52 7.73 4.03
CA LEU A 82 -16.98 7.96 4.03
C LEU A 82 -17.60 7.67 2.66
N GLY A 83 -16.93 8.12 1.58
CA GLY A 83 -17.42 7.94 0.21
C GLY A 83 -17.52 6.48 -0.18
N ASP A 84 -16.58 5.64 0.25
CA ASP A 84 -16.60 4.21 -0.05
C ASP A 84 -17.74 3.43 0.61
N LYS A 85 -18.45 4.01 1.58
CA LYS A 85 -19.64 3.40 2.18
C LYS A 85 -20.92 3.69 1.39
N VAL A 86 -20.87 4.57 0.40
CA VAL A 86 -22.01 4.95 -0.44
C VAL A 86 -21.85 4.31 -1.84
N PRO A 87 -22.72 3.36 -2.25
CA PRO A 87 -22.55 2.59 -3.50
C PRO A 87 -22.50 3.37 -4.82
N ALA A 88 -22.87 4.65 -4.84
CA ALA A 88 -22.70 5.48 -6.04
C ALA A 88 -21.35 6.22 -6.05
N ILE A 89 -20.84 6.55 -4.85
CA ILE A 89 -19.60 7.31 -4.68
C ILE A 89 -18.40 6.35 -4.77
N ASP A 90 -18.52 5.14 -4.24
CA ASP A 90 -17.46 4.13 -4.27
C ASP A 90 -17.03 3.76 -5.70
N HIS A 91 -17.96 3.68 -6.65
CA HIS A 91 -17.66 3.44 -8.07
C HIS A 91 -16.81 4.56 -8.68
N GLY A 92 -17.13 5.83 -8.36
CA GLY A 92 -16.37 6.99 -8.83
C GLY A 92 -14.97 7.05 -8.21
N LEU A 93 -14.87 6.83 -6.89
CA LEU A 93 -13.59 6.77 -6.18
C LEU A 93 -12.69 5.65 -6.73
N ASN A 94 -13.26 4.48 -7.02
CA ASN A 94 -12.50 3.35 -7.57
C ASN A 94 -12.00 3.63 -8.99
N ALA A 95 -12.79 4.32 -9.82
CA ALA A 95 -12.37 4.73 -11.16
C ALA A 95 -11.18 5.70 -11.11
N ILE A 96 -11.24 6.71 -10.24
CA ILE A 96 -10.14 7.65 -10.00
C ILE A 96 -8.91 6.93 -9.40
N GLY A 97 -9.16 5.91 -8.58
CA GLY A 97 -8.17 5.06 -7.93
C GLY A 97 -7.15 4.43 -8.89
N TYR A 98 -7.52 4.14 -10.13
CA TYR A 98 -6.59 3.63 -11.14
C TYR A 98 -5.45 4.60 -11.50
N VAL A 99 -5.64 5.90 -11.26
CA VAL A 99 -4.61 6.93 -11.47
C VAL A 99 -4.01 7.38 -10.15
N THR A 100 -4.85 7.65 -9.15
CA THR A 100 -4.38 8.23 -7.89
C THR A 100 -3.60 7.23 -7.04
N ARG A 101 -3.96 5.94 -7.03
CA ARG A 101 -3.29 4.94 -6.18
C ARG A 101 -1.88 4.60 -6.66
N PRO A 102 -1.61 4.41 -7.97
CA PRO A 102 -0.23 4.26 -8.46
C PRO A 102 0.62 5.50 -8.17
N ALA A 103 0.07 6.70 -8.34
CA ALA A 103 0.78 7.94 -8.02
C ALA A 103 1.09 8.04 -6.51
N ALA A 104 0.10 7.81 -5.65
CA ALA A 104 0.26 7.80 -4.20
C ALA A 104 1.26 6.73 -3.74
N GLY A 105 1.20 5.53 -4.34
CA GLY A 105 2.12 4.44 -4.06
C GLY A 105 3.55 4.77 -4.45
N ALA A 106 3.76 5.41 -5.61
CA ALA A 106 5.08 5.87 -6.03
C ALA A 106 5.63 6.95 -5.10
N ILE A 107 4.80 7.92 -4.69
CA ILE A 107 5.18 8.95 -3.72
C ILE A 107 5.55 8.31 -2.38
N ALA A 108 4.69 7.43 -1.84
CA ALA A 108 4.94 6.80 -0.54
C ALA A 108 6.21 5.95 -0.55
N ALA A 109 6.40 5.14 -1.59
CA ALA A 109 7.59 4.29 -1.74
C ALA A 109 8.86 5.12 -1.96
N GLY A 110 8.84 6.13 -2.83
CA GLY A 110 10.01 6.97 -3.09
C GLY A 110 10.41 7.82 -1.89
N SER A 111 9.44 8.26 -1.09
CA SER A 111 9.69 9.13 0.07
C SER A 111 10.60 8.49 1.12
N VAL A 112 10.58 7.16 1.26
CA VAL A 112 11.32 6.46 2.33
C VAL A 112 12.76 6.11 1.96
N PHE A 113 13.21 6.39 0.73
CA PHE A 113 14.60 6.25 0.30
C PHE A 113 15.44 7.49 0.66
N TRP A 114 15.60 7.76 1.96
CA TRP A 114 16.24 8.98 2.46
C TRP A 114 17.78 9.00 2.36
N ASN A 115 18.42 7.86 2.06
CA ASN A 115 19.88 7.70 1.97
C ASN A 115 20.40 7.54 0.54
N VAL A 116 19.60 7.84 -0.47
CA VAL A 116 20.00 7.78 -1.89
C VAL A 116 19.77 9.13 -2.56
N ASP A 117 20.32 9.32 -3.75
CA ASP A 117 20.09 10.54 -4.49
C ASP A 117 18.61 10.68 -4.91
N PRO A 118 18.10 11.91 -5.10
CA PRO A 118 16.68 12.13 -5.37
C PRO A 118 16.17 11.43 -6.64
N ALA A 119 17.02 11.28 -7.67
CA ALA A 119 16.61 10.61 -8.90
C ALA A 119 16.45 9.11 -8.68
N ALA A 120 17.39 8.48 -7.97
CA ALA A 120 17.26 7.08 -7.57
C ALA A 120 16.04 6.82 -6.68
N ALA A 121 15.77 7.70 -5.72
CA ALA A 121 14.58 7.59 -4.85
C ALA A 121 13.28 7.67 -5.67
N ALA A 122 13.19 8.59 -6.63
CA ALA A 122 12.04 8.73 -7.51
C ALA A 122 11.85 7.49 -8.42
N ILE A 123 12.94 6.98 -9.00
CA ILE A 123 12.91 5.77 -9.84
C ILE A 123 12.52 4.55 -9.00
N ALA A 124 13.09 4.38 -7.81
CA ALA A 124 12.74 3.31 -6.89
C ALA A 124 11.26 3.39 -6.49
N GLY A 125 10.77 4.59 -6.17
CA GLY A 125 9.35 4.84 -5.90
C GLY A 125 8.47 4.45 -7.08
N LEU A 126 8.84 4.80 -8.31
CA LEU A 126 8.08 4.43 -9.50
C LEU A 126 8.07 2.92 -9.75
N ILE A 127 9.22 2.24 -9.61
CA ILE A 127 9.36 0.80 -9.88
C ILE A 127 8.68 -0.04 -8.79
N VAL A 128 8.84 0.32 -7.52
CA VAL A 128 8.29 -0.42 -6.38
C VAL A 128 6.84 -0.03 -6.15
N GLY A 129 6.56 1.27 -6.12
CA GLY A 129 5.33 1.83 -5.62
C GLY A 129 4.16 1.74 -6.58
N ALA A 130 4.32 2.25 -7.80
CA ALA A 130 3.20 2.31 -8.75
C ALA A 130 2.66 0.91 -9.13
N PRO A 131 3.50 -0.09 -9.45
CA PRO A 131 3.01 -1.45 -9.76
C PRO A 131 2.36 -2.14 -8.58
N ALA A 132 2.93 -2.02 -7.37
CA ALA A 132 2.34 -2.62 -6.17
C ALA A 132 0.95 -2.05 -5.88
N ALA A 133 0.81 -0.72 -5.90
CA ALA A 133 -0.47 -0.07 -5.68
C ALA A 133 -1.50 -0.43 -6.77
N LEU A 134 -1.08 -0.50 -8.04
CA LEU A 134 -1.96 -0.90 -9.13
C LEU A 134 -2.44 -2.36 -8.98
N ALA A 135 -1.57 -3.27 -8.57
CA ALA A 135 -1.91 -4.67 -8.37
C ALA A 135 -2.95 -4.85 -7.26
N PHE A 136 -2.78 -4.15 -6.12
CA PHE A 136 -3.75 -4.18 -5.03
C PHE A 136 -5.08 -3.51 -5.38
N ASN A 137 -5.04 -2.38 -6.11
CA ASN A 137 -6.24 -1.73 -6.65
C ASN A 137 -7.04 -2.65 -7.57
N ALA A 138 -6.34 -3.38 -8.46
CA ALA A 138 -6.98 -4.32 -9.37
C ALA A 138 -7.61 -5.51 -8.61
N ALA A 139 -6.92 -6.05 -7.61
CA ALA A 139 -7.46 -7.13 -6.77
C ALA A 139 -8.73 -6.69 -6.03
N GLN A 140 -8.70 -5.50 -5.43
CA GLN A 140 -9.84 -4.89 -4.72
C GLN A 140 -11.03 -4.66 -5.65
N THR A 141 -10.77 -4.10 -6.84
CA THR A 141 -11.81 -3.89 -7.85
C THR A 141 -12.49 -5.21 -8.21
N GLY A 142 -11.73 -6.29 -8.36
CA GLY A 142 -12.28 -7.63 -8.60
C GLY A 142 -13.20 -8.11 -7.47
N VAL A 143 -12.81 -7.91 -6.20
CA VAL A 143 -13.64 -8.25 -5.03
C VAL A 143 -14.94 -7.45 -5.02
N ARG A 144 -14.88 -6.14 -5.31
CA ARG A 144 -16.06 -5.27 -5.35
C ARG A 144 -17.00 -5.60 -6.48
N VAL A 145 -16.50 -5.92 -7.68
CA VAL A 145 -17.32 -6.42 -8.79
C VAL A 145 -18.08 -7.69 -8.39
N GLY A 146 -17.39 -8.63 -7.73
CA GLY A 146 -18.04 -9.84 -7.20
C GLY A 146 -19.10 -9.54 -6.13
N SER A 147 -18.82 -8.62 -5.21
CA SER A 147 -19.76 -8.15 -4.18
C SER A 147 -21.00 -7.49 -4.79
N THR A 148 -20.83 -6.55 -5.73
CA THR A 148 -21.93 -5.89 -6.42
C THR A 148 -22.77 -6.90 -7.20
N ALA A 149 -22.15 -7.83 -7.92
CA ALA A 149 -22.86 -8.85 -8.70
C ALA A 149 -23.69 -9.81 -7.83
N THR A 150 -23.31 -10.04 -6.57
CA THR A 150 -23.97 -10.99 -5.68
C THR A 150 -24.92 -10.34 -4.66
N THR A 151 -24.71 -9.07 -4.32
CA THR A 151 -25.47 -8.36 -3.25
C THR A 151 -26.19 -7.12 -3.73
N GLY A 152 -26.10 -6.76 -5.02
CA GLY A 152 -26.62 -5.50 -5.53
C GLY A 152 -25.89 -4.27 -4.98
N GLY A 153 -24.66 -4.44 -4.47
CA GLY A 153 -23.83 -3.38 -3.90
C GLY A 153 -24.00 -3.19 -2.39
N LEU A 154 -24.97 -3.86 -1.75
CA LEU A 154 -25.19 -3.77 -0.30
C LEU A 154 -24.05 -4.37 0.54
N GLY A 155 -23.24 -5.26 -0.05
CA GLY A 155 -22.04 -5.82 0.58
C GLY A 155 -20.81 -4.91 0.52
N ASN A 156 -20.79 -3.89 -0.34
CA ASN A 156 -19.61 -3.06 -0.59
C ASN A 156 -19.13 -2.29 0.66
N PRO A 157 -20.00 -1.75 1.54
CA PRO A 157 -19.55 -1.08 2.76
C PRO A 157 -18.76 -1.99 3.71
N LEU A 158 -19.12 -3.28 3.79
CA LEU A 158 -18.42 -4.27 4.60
C LEU A 158 -17.08 -4.65 3.97
N VAL A 159 -17.06 -4.89 2.66
CA VAL A 159 -15.82 -5.13 1.89
C VAL A 159 -14.86 -3.95 2.07
N SER A 160 -15.38 -2.73 1.93
CA SER A 160 -14.68 -1.48 2.19
C SER A 160 -14.07 -1.40 3.59
N LEU A 161 -14.79 -1.86 4.63
CA LEU A 161 -14.29 -1.86 6.01
C LEU A 161 -13.12 -2.83 6.18
N VAL A 162 -13.20 -4.01 5.56
CA VAL A 162 -12.10 -4.97 5.56
C VAL A 162 -10.87 -4.37 4.87
N GLU A 163 -11.06 -3.67 3.77
CA GLU A 163 -9.98 -2.97 3.05
C GLU A 163 -9.35 -1.86 3.90
N ASP A 164 -10.15 -1.09 4.66
CA ASP A 164 -9.67 -0.09 5.62
C ASP A 164 -8.72 -0.72 6.65
N VAL A 165 -9.16 -1.82 7.26
CA VAL A 165 -8.39 -2.54 8.28
C VAL A 165 -7.13 -3.15 7.68
N LEU A 166 -7.23 -3.78 6.50
CA LEU A 166 -6.06 -4.36 5.82
C LEU A 166 -5.04 -3.30 5.45
N ALA A 167 -5.46 -2.14 4.94
CA ALA A 167 -4.57 -1.03 4.62
C ALA A 167 -3.86 -0.54 5.88
N PHE A 168 -4.62 -0.24 6.94
CA PHE A 168 -4.06 0.21 8.22
C PHE A 168 -3.06 -0.79 8.80
N VAL A 169 -3.41 -2.07 8.90
CA VAL A 169 -2.54 -3.13 9.44
C VAL A 169 -1.30 -3.31 8.58
N THR A 170 -1.42 -3.25 7.25
CA THR A 170 -0.27 -3.37 6.34
C THR A 170 0.71 -2.23 6.56
N VAL A 171 0.23 -1.00 6.75
CA VAL A 171 1.10 0.15 7.06
C VAL A 171 1.79 -0.01 8.42
N ILE A 172 1.06 -0.45 9.45
CA ILE A 172 1.65 -0.72 10.77
C ILE A 172 2.73 -1.79 10.69
N ILE A 173 2.50 -2.89 9.97
CA ILE A 173 3.51 -3.93 9.75
C ILE A 173 4.70 -3.37 8.97
N ALA A 174 4.45 -2.53 7.95
CA ALA A 174 5.50 -1.90 7.17
C ALA A 174 6.41 -1.02 8.05
N PHE A 175 5.84 -0.27 8.99
CA PHE A 175 6.62 0.56 9.92
C PHE A 175 7.39 -0.25 10.96
N LEU A 176 6.76 -1.26 11.56
CA LEU A 176 7.36 -2.01 12.67
C LEU A 176 8.33 -3.10 12.21
N ALA A 177 8.03 -3.74 11.09
CA ALA A 177 8.77 -4.88 10.59
C ALA A 177 8.68 -4.97 9.06
N PRO A 178 9.35 -4.08 8.30
CA PRO A 178 9.36 -4.09 6.83
C PRO A 178 9.70 -5.47 6.25
N ILE A 179 10.55 -6.25 6.93
CA ILE A 179 10.96 -7.59 6.51
C ILE A 179 9.81 -8.60 6.42
N LEU A 180 8.69 -8.35 7.10
CA LEU A 180 7.50 -9.20 7.03
C LEU A 180 6.60 -8.88 5.83
N ILE A 181 6.79 -7.74 5.16
CA ILE A 181 5.94 -7.31 4.05
C ILE A 181 5.86 -8.36 2.93
N PRO A 182 6.97 -8.94 2.42
CA PRO A 182 6.87 -9.96 1.36
C PRO A 182 5.99 -11.15 1.75
N ILE A 183 6.05 -11.57 3.02
CA ILE A 183 5.24 -12.68 3.54
C ILE A 183 3.76 -12.28 3.56
N VAL A 184 3.44 -11.08 4.05
CA VAL A 184 2.07 -10.55 4.05
C VAL A 184 1.51 -10.48 2.64
N LEU A 185 2.28 -9.98 1.67
CA LEU A 185 1.83 -9.85 0.28
C LEU A 185 1.63 -11.22 -0.38
N VAL A 186 2.50 -12.20 -0.12
CA VAL A 186 2.32 -13.58 -0.60
C VAL A 186 1.05 -14.20 -0.04
N ILE A 187 0.77 -14.02 1.25
CA ILE A 187 -0.47 -14.52 1.88
C ILE A 187 -1.69 -13.89 1.19
N LEU A 188 -1.71 -12.57 1.02
CA LEU A 188 -2.80 -11.86 0.35
C LEU A 188 -2.96 -12.32 -1.11
N ALA A 189 -1.87 -12.46 -1.85
CA ALA A 189 -1.89 -12.94 -3.23
C ALA A 189 -2.46 -14.36 -3.34
N VAL A 190 -2.09 -15.27 -2.44
CA VAL A 190 -2.63 -16.64 -2.40
C VAL A 190 -4.13 -16.64 -2.10
N ILE A 191 -4.59 -15.80 -1.18
CA ILE A 191 -6.02 -15.66 -0.85
C ILE A 191 -6.80 -15.18 -2.07
N VAL A 192 -6.34 -14.09 -2.71
CA VAL A 192 -6.96 -13.53 -3.91
C VAL A 192 -6.98 -14.55 -5.05
N PHE A 193 -5.87 -15.24 -5.31
CA PHE A 193 -5.76 -16.25 -6.35
C PHE A 193 -6.72 -17.42 -6.14
N ARG A 194 -6.84 -17.93 -4.90
CA ARG A 194 -7.78 -19.00 -4.57
C ARG A 194 -9.22 -18.56 -4.73
N LEU A 195 -9.56 -17.34 -4.33
CA LEU A 195 -10.90 -16.79 -4.50
C LEU A 195 -11.25 -16.64 -5.99
N ALA A 196 -10.33 -16.09 -6.79
CA ALA A 196 -10.51 -15.93 -8.23
C ALA A 196 -10.71 -17.26 -8.95
N ARG A 197 -9.89 -18.29 -8.64
CA ARG A 197 -10.08 -19.65 -9.19
C ARG A 197 -11.45 -20.22 -8.85
N ARG A 198 -11.88 -20.11 -7.59
CA ARG A 198 -13.18 -20.65 -7.15
C ARG A 198 -14.36 -20.03 -7.88
N ILE A 199 -14.27 -18.75 -8.23
CA ILE A 199 -15.31 -18.05 -9.02
C ILE A 199 -15.29 -18.55 -10.46
N ARG A 200 -14.11 -18.69 -11.09
CA ARG A 200 -13.98 -19.17 -12.48
C ARG A 200 -14.50 -20.60 -12.63
N ASP A 201 -14.13 -21.50 -11.73
CA ASP A 201 -14.53 -22.91 -11.76
C ASP A 201 -16.05 -23.08 -11.60
N ARG A 202 -16.74 -22.15 -10.94
CA ARG A 202 -18.21 -22.13 -10.85
C ARG A 202 -18.87 -21.68 -12.15
N GLY A 203 -18.27 -20.71 -12.85
CA GLY A 203 -18.77 -20.23 -14.14
C GLY A 203 -18.65 -21.26 -15.26
N GLU A 204 -17.57 -22.05 -15.28
CA GLU A 204 -17.38 -23.11 -16.29
C GLU A 204 -18.39 -24.26 -16.14
N ARG A 205 -18.85 -24.56 -14.92
CA ARG A 205 -19.87 -25.59 -14.66
C ARG A 205 -21.29 -25.21 -15.09
N LEU A 206 -21.55 -23.93 -15.38
CA LEU A 206 -22.86 -23.38 -15.69
C LEU A 206 -23.04 -23.05 -17.18
N ARG A 207 -22.05 -23.32 -18.04
CA ARG A 207 -22.18 -23.18 -19.49
C ARG A 207 -22.82 -24.45 -20.08
N PRO A 208 -24.07 -24.41 -20.57
CA PRO A 208 -24.63 -25.53 -21.33
C PRO A 208 -23.81 -25.73 -22.61
N ALA A 209 -23.59 -27.00 -22.96
CA ALA A 209 -22.83 -27.45 -24.13
C ALA A 209 -23.49 -27.07 -25.46
#